data_AF-A0A7S3YXG4-F1
#
_entry.id   AF-A0A7S3YXG4-F1
#
_cell.length_a   1.000
_cell.length_b   1.000
_cell.length_c   1.000
_cell.angle_alpha   90.00
_cell.angle_beta   90.00
_cell.angle_gamma   90.00
#
_symmetry.space_group_name_H-M   'P 1'
#
loop_
_entity.id
_entity.type
_entity.pdbx_description
1 polymer ?
#
loop_
_entity_poly.entity_id
_entity_poly.type
_entity_poly.pdbx_seq_one_letter_code
_entity_poly.pdbx_strand_id
1 'polypeptide(L)'
;GGGDTGTGGTPQTTPTSGGGVTLFVSLVNVSGESQRVSRGALRVLGQQLPQFTELTVGTERYPGSPQDKEQRAYDMVIAVNLRFECQNIRMRYSTTEILTRLVIGGREVLIVYGEEGEWGEMVFDILGDGCIHVDTHSHASITLHSDAEKDRHVSLSFKYISQAGRTISVRVRSPDGSDVGHVQVVLLTTDEAGRTWFPGGIVVTGFDYLQEEDEEEKGDGPEKDYYAAPTAVTVAAAEKKKMMKKKKKKKEEENTKMKKNETLEGELKNKHDKGGGGEGGGGGG
;
A
#
# COMPACT_ATOMS: atom_id res chain seq x y z
N GLY A 1 -29.47 20.57 -55.24
CA GLY A 1 -29.45 19.28 -54.54
C GLY A 1 -28.16 18.58 -54.92
N GLY A 2 -27.38 17.99 -54.03
CA GLY A 2 -27.69 17.40 -52.72
C GLY A 2 -27.18 15.95 -52.77
N GLY A 3 -26.41 15.52 -51.76
CA GLY A 3 -25.92 14.14 -51.57
C GLY A 3 -24.40 14.04 -51.71
N ASP A 4 -23.60 14.36 -50.69
CA ASP A 4 -23.35 13.63 -49.44
C ASP A 4 -22.32 12.49 -49.61
N THR A 5 -21.06 12.81 -49.33
CA THR A 5 -19.94 11.86 -49.22
C THR A 5 -19.78 11.48 -47.76
N GLY A 6 -20.43 10.40 -47.36
CA GLY A 6 -20.27 9.79 -46.04
C GLY A 6 -18.82 9.34 -45.82
N THR A 7 -18.07 10.09 -45.03
CA THR A 7 -16.80 9.65 -44.46
C THR A 7 -17.09 8.91 -43.16
N GLY A 8 -16.63 7.66 -43.10
CA GLY A 8 -16.79 6.79 -41.94
C GLY A 8 -16.06 7.35 -40.73
N GLY A 9 -16.83 7.94 -39.81
CA GLY A 9 -16.41 8.08 -38.43
C GLY A 9 -16.56 6.72 -37.75
N THR A 10 -15.44 6.05 -37.49
CA THR A 10 -15.39 5.00 -36.47
C THR A 10 -15.92 5.61 -35.17
N PRO A 11 -16.94 5.01 -34.51
CA PRO A 11 -17.38 5.51 -33.22
C PRO A 11 -16.21 5.38 -32.25
N GLN A 12 -15.67 6.53 -31.86
CA GLN A 12 -14.78 6.68 -30.73
C GLN A 12 -15.60 6.27 -29.51
N THR A 13 -15.45 5.02 -29.10
CA THR A 13 -16.05 4.52 -27.86
C THR A 13 -15.38 5.25 -26.72
N THR A 14 -16.02 6.32 -26.26
CA THR A 14 -15.76 6.90 -24.96
C THR A 14 -15.90 5.75 -23.96
N PRO A 15 -14.87 5.43 -23.15
CA PRO A 15 -15.04 4.42 -22.12
C PRO A 15 -16.06 4.95 -21.12
N THR A 16 -17.29 4.45 -21.24
CA THR A 16 -18.36 4.61 -20.27
C THR A 16 -17.84 4.29 -18.89
N SER A 17 -18.06 5.21 -17.95
CA SER A 17 -17.85 5.10 -16.51
C SER A 17 -17.89 3.64 -16.02
N GLY A 18 -16.71 3.10 -15.68
CA GLY A 18 -16.44 1.69 -15.49
C GLY A 18 -17.08 1.07 -14.24
N GLY A 19 -18.39 0.86 -14.28
CA GLY A 19 -19.16 0.09 -13.31
C GLY A 19 -19.04 -1.43 -13.49
N GLY A 20 -17.86 -2.00 -13.72
CA GLY A 20 -17.69 -3.44 -13.91
C GLY A 20 -17.78 -4.25 -12.60
N VAL A 21 -18.23 -5.51 -12.67
CA VAL A 21 -18.25 -6.48 -11.56
C VAL A 21 -16.85 -7.04 -11.31
N THR A 22 -16.49 -7.29 -10.04
CA THR A 22 -15.25 -8.01 -9.69
C THR A 22 -15.38 -9.48 -10.08
N LEU A 23 -14.38 -10.02 -10.78
CA LEU A 23 -14.31 -11.42 -11.16
C LEU A 23 -13.13 -12.10 -10.49
N PHE A 24 -13.37 -13.31 -10.04
CA PHE A 24 -12.32 -14.25 -9.63
C PHE A 24 -12.22 -15.34 -10.69
N VAL A 25 -11.03 -15.53 -11.24
CA VAL A 25 -10.76 -16.51 -12.29
C VAL A 25 -9.90 -17.61 -11.68
N SER A 26 -10.43 -18.83 -11.65
CA SER A 26 -9.65 -20.00 -11.27
C SER A 26 -8.82 -20.49 -12.47
N LEU A 27 -7.52 -20.66 -12.25
CA LEU A 27 -6.60 -21.30 -13.16
C LEU A 27 -6.24 -22.67 -12.60
N VAL A 28 -6.83 -23.70 -13.19
CA VAL A 28 -6.68 -25.09 -12.76
C VAL A 28 -5.44 -25.69 -13.42
N ASN A 29 -4.47 -26.13 -12.61
CA ASN A 29 -3.33 -26.89 -13.08
C ASN A 29 -3.49 -28.39 -12.78
N VAL A 30 -3.67 -29.21 -13.82
CA VAL A 30 -3.85 -30.67 -13.72
C VAL A 30 -2.62 -31.48 -14.12
N SER A 31 -1.49 -30.85 -14.44
CA SER A 31 -0.33 -31.56 -15.03
C SER A 31 0.58 -32.24 -14.01
N GLY A 32 0.48 -31.89 -12.73
CA GLY A 32 1.42 -32.36 -11.69
C GLY A 32 2.79 -31.69 -11.73
N GLU A 33 2.94 -30.60 -12.51
CA GLU A 33 4.14 -29.75 -12.54
C GLU A 33 3.74 -28.28 -12.69
N SER A 34 4.54 -27.34 -12.16
CA SER A 34 4.27 -25.91 -12.33
C SER A 34 4.21 -25.52 -13.81
N GLN A 35 3.15 -24.84 -14.22
CA GLN A 35 2.92 -24.42 -15.61
C GLN A 35 3.26 -22.94 -15.80
N ARG A 36 3.90 -22.62 -16.93
CA ARG A 36 4.17 -21.23 -17.34
C ARG A 36 3.12 -20.78 -18.33
N VAL A 37 2.44 -19.69 -18.01
CA VAL A 37 1.48 -19.02 -18.88
C VAL A 37 2.18 -17.79 -19.46
N SER A 38 2.42 -17.83 -20.77
CA SER A 38 3.11 -16.75 -21.50
C SER A 38 2.32 -15.45 -21.47
N ARG A 39 3.03 -14.33 -21.72
CA ARG A 39 2.42 -13.00 -21.82
C ARG A 39 1.31 -12.97 -22.88
N GLY A 40 0.18 -12.39 -22.51
CA GLY A 40 -1.00 -12.22 -23.36
C GLY A 40 -1.80 -13.50 -23.61
N ALA A 41 -1.46 -14.62 -22.98
CA ALA A 41 -2.11 -15.91 -23.23
C ALA A 41 -3.55 -15.96 -22.68
N LEU A 42 -3.86 -15.23 -21.61
CA LEU A 42 -5.21 -15.20 -21.03
C LEU A 42 -5.96 -13.96 -21.51
N ARG A 43 -7.22 -14.13 -21.89
CA ARG A 43 -8.14 -13.03 -22.22
C ARG A 43 -9.35 -13.06 -21.30
N VAL A 44 -9.45 -12.07 -20.42
CA VAL A 44 -10.55 -11.94 -19.45
C VAL A 44 -11.16 -10.54 -19.57
N LEU A 45 -12.47 -10.44 -19.78
CA LEU A 45 -13.17 -9.15 -20.00
C LEU A 45 -12.51 -8.26 -21.06
N GLY A 46 -12.00 -8.86 -22.14
CA GLY A 46 -11.29 -8.15 -23.21
C GLY A 46 -9.85 -7.73 -22.87
N GLN A 47 -9.43 -7.87 -21.61
CA GLN A 47 -8.06 -7.61 -21.16
C GLN A 47 -7.18 -8.82 -21.46
N GLN A 48 -5.93 -8.57 -21.87
CA GLN A 48 -4.91 -9.60 -22.01
C GLN A 48 -4.01 -9.57 -20.78
N LEU A 49 -3.78 -10.74 -20.18
CA LEU A 49 -2.89 -10.93 -19.04
C LEU A 49 -2.19 -12.31 -19.12
N PRO A 50 -1.01 -12.49 -18.52
CA PRO A 50 -0.17 -11.42 -17.96
C PRO A 50 0.44 -10.53 -19.07
N GLN A 51 0.83 -9.29 -18.80
CA GLN A 51 1.34 -8.32 -19.80
C GLN A 51 2.86 -8.15 -19.74
N PHE A 52 3.44 -8.17 -18.54
CA PHE A 52 4.81 -7.77 -18.26
C PHE A 52 5.69 -8.94 -17.84
N THR A 53 5.13 -9.96 -17.17
CA THR A 53 5.85 -11.17 -16.76
C THR A 53 5.12 -12.43 -17.21
N GLU A 54 5.80 -13.58 -17.18
CA GLU A 54 5.06 -14.84 -17.26
C GLU A 54 4.35 -15.10 -15.93
N LEU A 55 3.21 -15.80 -16.00
CA LEU A 55 2.47 -16.25 -14.83
C LEU A 55 2.82 -17.71 -14.58
N THR A 56 3.15 -18.04 -13.34
CA THR A 56 3.38 -19.41 -12.92
C THR A 56 2.15 -19.91 -12.18
N VAL A 57 1.52 -20.95 -12.73
CA VAL A 57 0.46 -21.68 -12.04
C VAL A 57 1.12 -22.89 -11.38
N GLY A 58 1.26 -22.83 -10.06
CA GLY A 58 1.97 -23.84 -9.27
C GLY A 58 1.24 -25.18 -9.19
N THR A 59 1.70 -26.01 -8.27
CA THR A 59 1.05 -27.26 -7.84
C THR A 59 0.88 -27.21 -6.33
N GLU A 60 -0.21 -27.78 -5.81
CA GLU A 60 -0.46 -27.76 -4.38
C GLU A 60 0.19 -28.99 -3.76
N ARG A 61 1.19 -28.76 -2.90
CA ARG A 61 1.72 -29.80 -2.02
C ARG A 61 1.16 -29.55 -0.63
N TYR A 62 0.14 -30.31 -0.24
CA TYR A 62 -0.37 -30.26 1.12
C TYR A 62 0.74 -30.67 2.11
N PRO A 63 1.09 -29.84 3.11
CA PRO A 63 1.99 -30.26 4.18
C PRO A 63 1.38 -31.47 4.90
N GLY A 64 2.07 -32.61 4.87
CA GLY A 64 1.59 -33.87 5.46
C GLY A 64 0.96 -34.87 4.48
N SER A 65 0.84 -34.54 3.20
CA SER A 65 0.59 -35.56 2.18
C SER A 65 1.81 -36.49 2.09
N PRO A 66 1.65 -37.82 2.09
CA PRO A 66 2.75 -38.74 1.83
C PRO A 66 3.45 -38.33 0.53
N GLN A 67 4.79 -38.34 0.50
CA GLN A 67 5.59 -37.98 -0.69
C GLN A 67 5.19 -38.77 -1.95
N ASP A 68 4.49 -39.89 -1.76
CA ASP A 68 4.06 -40.82 -2.80
C ASP A 68 2.59 -40.67 -3.22
N LYS A 69 1.85 -39.69 -2.68
CA LYS A 69 0.47 -39.39 -3.12
C LYS A 69 0.46 -38.25 -4.12
N GLU A 70 -0.18 -38.51 -5.25
CA GLU A 70 -0.36 -37.64 -6.41
C GLU A 70 -0.53 -36.18 -6.00
N GLN A 71 0.32 -35.31 -6.56
CA GLN A 71 0.12 -33.87 -6.49
C GLN A 71 -1.30 -33.58 -6.96
N ARG A 72 -2.08 -32.89 -6.12
CA ARG A 72 -3.46 -32.56 -6.48
C ARG A 72 -3.46 -31.36 -7.42
N ALA A 73 -4.54 -31.26 -8.19
CA ALA A 73 -4.81 -30.08 -8.98
C ALA A 73 -4.74 -28.83 -8.07
N TYR A 74 -3.97 -27.84 -8.50
CA TYR A 74 -3.91 -26.54 -7.84
C TYR A 74 -4.79 -25.57 -8.60
N ASP A 75 -5.67 -24.91 -7.85
CA ASP A 75 -6.56 -23.88 -8.36
C ASP A 75 -6.03 -22.53 -7.90
N MET A 76 -5.27 -21.86 -8.77
CA MET A 76 -4.84 -20.51 -8.51
C MET A 76 -5.99 -19.54 -8.79
N VAL A 77 -6.38 -18.73 -7.82
CA VAL A 77 -7.46 -17.75 -8.01
C VAL A 77 -6.89 -16.34 -8.19
N ILE A 78 -7.08 -15.78 -9.39
CA ILE A 78 -6.69 -14.41 -9.70
C ILE A 78 -7.88 -13.47 -9.74
N ALA A 79 -7.68 -12.21 -9.35
CA ALA A 79 -8.72 -11.20 -9.33
C ALA A 79 -8.63 -10.25 -10.52
N VAL A 80 -9.76 -10.01 -11.17
CA VAL A 80 -9.93 -9.04 -12.26
C VAL A 80 -11.00 -8.04 -11.84
N ASN A 81 -10.70 -6.75 -12.07
CA ASN A 81 -11.62 -5.65 -11.78
C ASN A 81 -12.06 -5.61 -10.30
N LEU A 82 -11.13 -5.82 -9.37
CA LEU A 82 -11.36 -5.74 -7.92
C LEU A 82 -11.54 -4.28 -7.50
N ARG A 83 -12.69 -4.00 -6.87
CA ARG A 83 -12.99 -2.69 -6.32
C ARG A 83 -12.52 -2.55 -4.89
N PHE A 84 -12.05 -1.35 -4.58
CA PHE A 84 -11.72 -0.93 -3.23
C PHE A 84 -12.83 -0.01 -2.67
N GLU A 85 -12.89 0.15 -1.36
CA GLU A 85 -13.73 1.14 -0.69
C GLU A 85 -13.26 2.55 -1.05
N CYS A 86 -11.95 2.76 -1.21
CA CYS A 86 -11.44 3.97 -1.82
C CYS A 86 -11.85 4.03 -3.30
N GLN A 87 -12.89 4.80 -3.60
CA GLN A 87 -13.51 4.84 -4.94
C GLN A 87 -12.60 5.38 -6.05
N ASN A 88 -11.46 6.00 -5.69
CA ASN A 88 -10.52 6.59 -6.63
C ASN A 88 -9.48 5.62 -7.19
N ILE A 89 -9.40 4.39 -6.66
CA ILE A 89 -8.48 3.35 -7.13
C ILE A 89 -9.28 2.07 -7.33
N ARG A 90 -8.96 1.36 -8.42
CA ARG A 90 -9.50 0.03 -8.69
C ARG A 90 -8.38 -0.86 -9.21
N MET A 91 -8.33 -2.12 -8.79
CA MET A 91 -7.39 -3.05 -9.39
C MET A 91 -7.98 -3.60 -10.69
N ARG A 92 -7.38 -3.25 -11.81
CA ARG A 92 -7.78 -3.70 -13.15
C ARG A 92 -7.61 -5.22 -13.26
N TYR A 93 -6.47 -5.75 -12.84
CA TYR A 93 -6.23 -7.16 -12.63
C TYR A 93 -5.01 -7.40 -11.74
N SER A 94 -4.87 -8.62 -11.25
CA SER A 94 -3.66 -9.16 -10.64
C SER A 94 -3.38 -10.56 -11.18
N THR A 95 -2.11 -10.93 -11.29
CA THR A 95 -1.70 -12.31 -11.60
C THR A 95 -1.22 -13.05 -10.36
N THR A 96 -1.55 -12.56 -9.17
CA THR A 96 -1.21 -13.19 -7.90
C THR A 96 -2.46 -13.43 -7.09
N GLU A 97 -2.38 -14.43 -6.20
CA GLU A 97 -3.43 -14.74 -5.27
C GLU A 97 -3.51 -13.69 -4.16
N ILE A 98 -4.74 -13.42 -3.74
CA ILE A 98 -5.03 -12.49 -2.65
C ILE A 98 -5.32 -13.33 -1.43
N LEU A 99 -4.46 -13.22 -0.41
CA LEU A 99 -4.67 -13.86 0.88
C LEU A 99 -5.82 -13.18 1.62
N THR A 100 -5.78 -11.85 1.70
CA THR A 100 -6.84 -11.07 2.34
C THR A 100 -6.84 -9.63 1.87
N ARG A 101 -7.94 -8.94 2.17
CA ARG A 101 -8.13 -7.51 1.99
C ARG A 101 -8.69 -6.94 3.28
N LEU A 102 -8.05 -5.88 3.78
CA LEU A 102 -8.41 -5.21 5.04
C LEU A 102 -8.47 -3.70 4.84
N VAL A 103 -9.19 -3.01 5.73
CA VAL A 103 -9.15 -1.55 5.82
C VAL A 103 -8.54 -1.15 7.15
N ILE A 104 -7.34 -0.55 7.11
CA ILE A 104 -6.56 -0.19 8.31
C ILE A 104 -6.24 1.29 8.26
N GLY A 105 -6.77 2.06 9.22
CA GLY A 105 -6.52 3.50 9.31
C GLY A 105 -6.99 4.27 8.07
N GLY A 106 -8.11 3.86 7.47
CA GLY A 106 -8.68 4.48 6.26
C GLY A 106 -7.95 4.14 4.96
N ARG A 107 -7.05 3.16 4.99
CA ARG A 107 -6.29 2.68 3.82
C ARG A 107 -6.70 1.26 3.50
N GLU A 108 -6.76 0.97 2.22
CA GLU A 108 -6.96 -0.39 1.73
C GLU A 108 -5.64 -1.14 1.81
N VAL A 109 -5.64 -2.29 2.47
CA VAL A 109 -4.48 -3.16 2.62
C VAL A 109 -4.79 -4.47 1.90
N LEU A 110 -4.08 -4.70 0.80
CA LEU A 110 -4.16 -5.94 0.03
C LEU A 110 -2.96 -6.80 0.37
N ILE A 111 -3.19 -8.03 0.80
CA ILE A 111 -2.11 -8.97 1.12
C ILE A 111 -2.13 -10.05 0.05
N VAL A 112 -1.03 -10.14 -0.69
CA VAL A 112 -0.87 -11.07 -1.80
C VAL A 112 0.33 -11.96 -1.60
N TYR A 113 0.28 -13.12 -2.22
CA TYR A 113 1.33 -14.11 -2.07
C TYR A 113 1.63 -14.88 -3.35
N GLY A 114 2.83 -15.42 -3.40
CA GLY A 114 3.28 -16.31 -4.46
C GLY A 114 4.54 -17.06 -4.07
N GLU A 115 4.90 -18.03 -4.90
CA GLU A 115 6.08 -18.85 -4.69
C GLU A 115 7.36 -18.01 -4.73
N GLU A 116 8.32 -18.29 -3.84
CA GLU A 116 9.58 -17.56 -3.81
C GLU A 116 10.33 -17.71 -5.13
N GLY A 117 10.84 -16.59 -5.65
CA GLY A 117 11.52 -16.55 -6.94
C GLY A 117 10.57 -16.29 -8.12
N GLU A 118 9.27 -16.41 -7.94
CA GLU A 118 8.28 -16.19 -9.01
C GLU A 118 7.92 -14.72 -9.18
N TRP A 119 7.43 -14.40 -10.38
CA TRP A 119 6.98 -13.05 -10.73
C TRP A 119 5.46 -12.92 -10.61
N GLY A 120 5.02 -11.77 -10.11
CA GLY A 120 3.65 -11.33 -10.18
C GLY A 120 3.55 -9.95 -10.82
N GLU A 121 2.35 -9.60 -11.26
CA GLU A 121 2.04 -8.26 -11.74
C GLU A 121 0.65 -7.82 -11.28
N MET A 122 0.49 -6.50 -11.23
CA MET A 122 -0.76 -5.83 -10.88
C MET A 122 -0.91 -4.57 -11.71
N VAL A 123 -2.15 -4.30 -12.10
CA VAL A 123 -2.50 -3.03 -12.74
C VAL A 123 -3.63 -2.38 -11.96
N PHE A 124 -3.45 -1.11 -11.61
CA PHE A 124 -4.44 -0.27 -10.95
C PHE A 124 -4.93 0.81 -11.89
N ASP A 125 -6.25 0.95 -12.00
CA ASP A 125 -6.90 2.11 -12.60
C ASP A 125 -7.06 3.21 -11.57
N ILE A 126 -6.75 4.45 -11.97
CA ILE A 126 -7.00 5.64 -11.17
C ILE A 126 -8.22 6.36 -11.72
N LEU A 127 -9.30 6.37 -10.95
CA LEU A 127 -10.65 6.74 -11.41
C LEU A 127 -11.03 8.20 -11.12
N GLY A 128 -10.30 8.87 -10.23
CA GLY A 128 -10.54 10.27 -9.87
C GLY A 128 -9.48 11.22 -10.42
N ASP A 129 -9.72 12.52 -10.28
CA ASP A 129 -8.73 13.56 -10.59
C ASP A 129 -7.82 13.78 -9.37
N GLY A 130 -6.51 13.68 -9.57
CA GLY A 130 -5.55 13.79 -8.48
C GLY A 130 -4.16 13.34 -8.88
N CYS A 131 -3.17 13.81 -8.13
CA CYS A 131 -1.77 13.43 -8.30
C CYS A 131 -1.55 12.02 -7.74
N ILE A 132 -0.89 11.19 -8.53
CA ILE A 132 -0.63 9.78 -8.24
C ILE A 132 0.78 9.64 -7.67
N HIS A 133 0.87 9.04 -6.49
CA HIS A 133 2.12 8.69 -5.86
C HIS A 133 2.23 7.19 -5.70
N VAL A 134 3.36 6.64 -6.17
CA VAL A 134 3.69 5.23 -5.99
C VAL A 134 4.95 5.16 -5.13
N ASP A 135 4.82 4.60 -3.92
CA ASP A 135 5.94 4.33 -3.03
C ASP A 135 6.19 2.83 -2.98
N THR A 136 7.44 2.41 -3.17
CA THR A 136 7.82 1.01 -3.05
C THR A 136 8.84 0.89 -1.92
N HIS A 137 8.59 -0.01 -0.97
CA HIS A 137 9.53 -0.29 0.11
C HIS A 137 10.27 -1.59 -0.20
N SER A 138 11.60 -1.53 -0.24
CA SER A 138 12.51 -2.56 -0.78
C SER A 138 12.41 -2.71 -2.31
N HIS A 139 13.16 -1.86 -3.03
CA HIS A 139 13.08 -1.65 -4.47
C HIS A 139 13.68 -2.75 -5.35
N ALA A 140 14.46 -3.69 -4.82
CA ALA A 140 15.34 -4.54 -5.63
C ALA A 140 14.61 -5.49 -6.61
N SER A 141 13.28 -5.57 -6.55
CA SER A 141 12.48 -6.49 -7.34
C SER A 141 11.09 -5.97 -7.69
N ILE A 142 10.88 -4.65 -7.78
CA ILE A 142 9.62 -4.05 -8.23
C ILE A 142 9.91 -3.12 -9.40
N THR A 143 9.21 -3.34 -10.52
CA THR A 143 9.31 -2.54 -11.74
C THR A 143 7.98 -1.85 -12.00
N LEU A 144 8.03 -0.52 -12.21
CA LEU A 144 6.90 0.28 -12.68
C LEU A 144 6.98 0.37 -14.21
N HIS A 145 5.88 0.02 -14.90
CA HIS A 145 5.81 -0.04 -16.36
C HIS A 145 5.06 1.13 -16.99
N SER A 146 4.25 1.86 -16.22
CA SER A 146 3.47 3.00 -16.72
C SER A 146 3.94 4.31 -16.10
N ASP A 147 3.74 5.40 -16.86
CA ASP A 147 3.78 6.74 -16.30
C ASP A 147 2.38 7.02 -15.73
N ALA A 148 2.25 6.82 -14.43
CA ALA A 148 0.96 6.85 -13.75
C ALA A 148 0.17 8.14 -14.01
N GLU A 149 0.85 9.29 -14.07
CA GLU A 149 0.22 10.58 -14.30
C GLU A 149 -0.31 10.72 -15.73
N LYS A 150 0.47 10.26 -16.70
CA LYS A 150 0.11 10.33 -18.12
C LYS A 150 -0.98 9.33 -18.48
N ASP A 151 -0.89 8.12 -17.98
CA ASP A 151 -1.70 6.99 -18.45
C ASP A 151 -2.90 6.70 -17.55
N ARG A 152 -3.03 7.42 -16.41
CA ARG A 152 -4.06 7.25 -15.36
C ARG A 152 -4.22 5.80 -14.89
N HIS A 153 -3.13 5.03 -14.96
CA HIS A 153 -3.06 3.69 -14.41
C HIS A 153 -1.64 3.38 -13.93
N VAL A 154 -1.54 2.53 -12.92
CA VAL A 154 -0.26 2.09 -12.33
C VAL A 154 -0.08 0.61 -12.67
N SER A 155 0.89 0.31 -13.53
CA SER A 155 1.24 -1.05 -13.94
C SER A 155 2.55 -1.47 -13.30
N LEU A 156 2.56 -2.58 -12.57
CA LEU A 156 3.68 -3.04 -11.77
C LEU A 156 3.96 -4.52 -12.03
N SER A 157 5.23 -4.90 -12.08
CA SER A 157 5.65 -6.29 -11.91
C SER A 157 6.60 -6.40 -10.73
N PHE A 158 6.57 -7.52 -10.02
CA PHE A 158 7.42 -7.73 -8.86
C PHE A 158 7.80 -9.20 -8.72
N LYS A 159 8.96 -9.46 -8.11
CA LYS A 159 9.43 -10.81 -7.79
C LYS A 159 9.16 -11.14 -6.33
N TYR A 160 8.65 -12.32 -6.02
CA TYR A 160 8.53 -12.83 -4.66
C TYR A 160 9.90 -13.23 -4.12
N ILE A 161 10.27 -12.68 -2.97
CA ILE A 161 11.57 -12.86 -2.31
C ILE A 161 11.27 -12.78 -0.82
N SER A 162 11.76 -13.75 -0.04
CA SER A 162 11.60 -13.79 1.41
C SER A 162 12.33 -12.60 2.05
N GLN A 163 11.57 -11.58 2.43
CA GLN A 163 12.09 -10.39 3.08
C GLN A 163 10.94 -9.66 3.76
N ALA A 164 11.07 -9.44 5.07
CA ALA A 164 10.05 -8.77 5.84
C ALA A 164 9.74 -7.34 5.33
N GLY A 165 8.45 -6.99 5.35
CA GLY A 165 7.98 -5.61 5.17
C GLY A 165 7.97 -5.10 3.73
N ARG A 166 7.92 -5.99 2.73
CA ARG A 166 7.80 -5.59 1.32
C ARG A 166 6.41 -5.07 1.02
N THR A 167 6.33 -3.78 0.68
CA THR A 167 5.05 -3.14 0.37
C THR A 167 5.13 -2.22 -0.83
N ILE A 168 4.04 -2.15 -1.57
CA ILE A 168 3.79 -1.16 -2.62
C ILE A 168 2.64 -0.28 -2.13
N SER A 169 2.78 1.03 -2.16
CA SER A 169 1.70 1.97 -1.83
C SER A 169 1.34 2.78 -3.06
N VAL A 170 0.08 2.72 -3.48
CA VAL A 170 -0.50 3.55 -4.53
C VAL A 170 -1.43 4.54 -3.87
N ARG A 171 -1.12 5.83 -4.00
CA ARG A 171 -1.84 6.93 -3.36
C ARG A 171 -2.30 7.94 -4.40
N VAL A 172 -3.52 8.43 -4.23
CA VAL A 172 -4.09 9.52 -5.04
C VAL A 172 -4.33 10.68 -4.09
N ARG A 173 -3.73 11.84 -4.41
CA ARG A 173 -3.88 13.06 -3.63
C ARG A 173 -4.65 14.13 -4.39
N SER A 174 -5.60 14.75 -3.70
CA SER A 174 -6.31 15.92 -4.22
C SER A 174 -5.40 17.15 -4.26
N PRO A 175 -5.80 18.23 -4.98
CA PRO A 175 -5.01 19.46 -5.08
C PRO A 175 -4.70 20.15 -3.74
N ASP A 176 -5.55 19.97 -2.73
CA ASP A 176 -5.33 20.47 -1.36
C ASP A 176 -4.33 19.63 -0.54
N GLY A 177 -3.84 18.52 -1.13
CA GLY A 177 -2.86 17.62 -0.53
C GLY A 177 -3.45 16.49 0.32
N SER A 178 -4.79 16.35 0.39
CA SER A 178 -5.42 15.24 1.11
C SER A 178 -5.32 13.91 0.35
N ASP A 179 -5.14 12.79 1.06
CA ASP A 179 -5.18 11.45 0.47
C ASP A 179 -6.66 11.09 0.20
N VAL A 180 -7.04 11.00 -1.08
CA VAL A 180 -8.41 10.65 -1.52
C VAL A 180 -8.51 9.21 -2.02
N GLY A 181 -7.38 8.52 -2.15
CA GLY A 181 -7.31 7.08 -2.39
C GLY A 181 -5.98 6.52 -1.93
N HIS A 182 -5.99 5.38 -1.25
CA HIS A 182 -4.77 4.74 -0.77
C HIS A 182 -4.95 3.23 -0.72
N VAL A 183 -4.20 2.54 -1.59
CA VAL A 183 -4.05 1.09 -1.57
C VAL A 183 -2.61 0.74 -1.23
N GLN A 184 -2.40 -0.04 -0.19
CA GLN A 184 -1.13 -0.62 0.20
C GLN A 184 -1.16 -2.12 -0.07
N VAL A 185 -0.27 -2.60 -0.91
CA VAL A 185 -0.07 -4.02 -1.21
C VAL A 185 1.08 -4.53 -0.35
N VAL A 186 0.86 -5.61 0.39
CA VAL A 186 1.89 -6.37 1.11
C VAL A 186 2.20 -7.62 0.28
N LEU A 187 3.48 -7.80 -0.03
CA LEU A 187 3.97 -8.93 -0.83
C LEU A 187 4.57 -9.98 0.10
N LEU A 188 4.02 -11.20 0.09
CA LEU A 188 4.49 -12.33 0.89
C LEU A 188 4.92 -13.49 -0.01
N THR A 189 5.93 -14.26 0.39
CA THR A 189 6.09 -15.61 -0.17
C THR A 189 4.98 -16.54 0.34
N THR A 190 4.74 -17.66 -0.32
CA THR A 190 3.78 -18.69 0.16
C THR A 190 4.08 -19.13 1.61
N ASP A 191 5.35 -19.26 1.97
CA ASP A 191 5.79 -19.62 3.33
C ASP A 191 5.55 -18.50 4.36
N GLU A 192 5.70 -17.25 3.97
CA GLU A 192 5.33 -16.10 4.82
C GLU A 192 3.81 -16.00 4.99
N ALA A 193 3.04 -16.22 3.91
CA ALA A 193 1.58 -16.20 3.91
C ALA A 193 0.98 -17.25 4.86
N GLY A 194 1.54 -18.47 4.86
CA GLY A 194 1.13 -19.54 5.78
C GLY A 194 1.37 -19.25 7.27
N ARG A 195 2.16 -18.22 7.57
CA ARG A 195 2.50 -17.77 8.94
C ARG A 195 2.04 -16.33 9.20
N THR A 196 0.99 -15.90 8.49
CA THR A 196 0.43 -14.55 8.60
C THR A 196 -0.96 -14.59 9.20
N TRP A 197 -1.19 -13.70 10.17
CA TRP A 197 -2.40 -13.62 10.99
C TRP A 197 -2.96 -12.19 10.98
N PHE A 198 -4.28 -12.07 11.20
CA PHE A 198 -5.01 -10.80 11.09
C PHE A 198 -5.83 -10.42 12.34
N PRO A 199 -5.26 -10.46 13.56
CA PRO A 199 -6.01 -10.16 14.77
C PRO A 199 -6.37 -8.67 14.82
N GLY A 200 -7.60 -8.32 15.20
CA GLY A 200 -7.97 -6.96 15.61
C GLY A 200 -7.56 -5.81 14.67
N GLY A 201 -7.51 -6.03 13.35
CA GLY A 201 -7.14 -4.99 12.38
C GLY A 201 -5.63 -4.69 12.28
N ILE A 202 -4.77 -5.61 12.74
CA ILE A 202 -3.33 -5.59 12.48
C ILE A 202 -2.92 -6.79 11.61
N VAL A 203 -1.76 -6.69 11.00
CA VAL A 203 -1.14 -7.79 10.23
C VAL A 203 0.09 -8.25 10.99
N VAL A 204 0.14 -9.54 11.32
CA VAL A 204 1.23 -10.15 12.06
C VAL A 204 1.83 -11.27 11.23
N THR A 205 3.14 -11.23 10.96
CA THR A 205 3.84 -12.18 10.09
C THR A 205 4.93 -12.93 10.86
N GLY A 206 5.12 -14.21 10.56
CA GLY A 206 6.26 -15.01 11.02
C GLY A 206 6.01 -15.87 12.27
N PHE A 207 4.74 -16.02 12.68
CA PHE A 207 4.37 -16.93 13.77
C PHE A 207 3.75 -18.21 13.18
N ASP A 208 4.22 -19.37 13.65
CA ASP A 208 3.65 -20.67 13.26
C ASP A 208 2.21 -20.84 13.79
N TYR A 209 1.87 -20.17 14.89
CA TYR A 209 0.54 -20.15 15.48
C TYR A 209 0.33 -18.84 16.26
N LEU A 210 -0.87 -18.26 16.13
CA LEU A 210 -1.32 -17.17 16.99
C LEU A 210 -2.49 -17.68 17.85
N GLN A 211 -2.30 -17.72 19.17
CA GLN A 211 -3.38 -17.97 20.11
C GLN A 211 -4.04 -16.62 20.42
N GLU A 212 -5.28 -16.43 19.97
CA GLU A 212 -6.11 -15.36 20.52
C GLU A 212 -6.57 -15.84 21.89
N GLU A 213 -6.08 -15.21 22.97
CA GLU A 213 -6.72 -15.35 24.27
C GLU A 213 -8.05 -14.60 24.18
N ASP A 214 -9.13 -15.34 23.91
CA ASP A 214 -10.45 -14.89 24.30
C ASP A 214 -10.38 -14.59 25.80
N GLU A 215 -10.69 -13.36 26.22
CA GLU A 215 -10.80 -13.00 27.64
C GLU A 215 -12.01 -13.70 28.26
N GLU A 216 -12.02 -15.04 28.30
CA GLU A 216 -12.97 -15.87 29.03
C GLU A 216 -12.44 -17.31 29.18
N GLU A 217 -11.39 -17.49 29.99
CA GLU A 217 -11.37 -18.49 31.09
C GLU A 217 -9.99 -18.51 31.79
N LYS A 218 -10.04 -18.43 33.13
CA LYS A 218 -8.90 -18.73 33.99
C LYS A 218 -8.53 -20.21 33.86
N GLY A 219 -7.30 -20.51 33.43
CA GLY A 219 -6.75 -21.86 33.52
C GLY A 219 -5.23 -21.86 33.41
N ASP A 220 -4.53 -22.16 34.51
CA ASP A 220 -3.09 -22.42 34.55
C ASP A 220 -2.72 -23.51 33.53
N GLY A 221 -1.98 -23.12 32.48
CA GLY A 221 -1.38 -24.01 31.50
C GLY A 221 0.08 -23.61 31.25
N PRO A 222 0.99 -24.57 30.99
CA PRO A 222 2.42 -24.35 31.10
C PRO A 222 2.94 -23.39 30.02
N GLU A 223 3.64 -22.36 30.50
CA GLU A 223 4.43 -21.39 29.74
C GLU A 223 5.36 -22.13 28.76
N LYS A 224 5.15 -21.92 27.46
CA LYS A 224 6.07 -22.37 26.41
C LYS A 224 6.90 -21.18 25.96
N ASP A 225 8.20 -21.25 26.22
CA ASP A 225 9.20 -20.33 25.69
C ASP A 225 9.27 -20.44 24.15
N TYR A 226 8.93 -19.36 23.45
CA TYR A 226 9.06 -19.27 21.99
C TYR A 226 10.37 -18.57 21.59
N TYR A 227 11.26 -19.32 20.92
CA TYR A 227 12.48 -18.80 20.29
C TYR A 227 12.21 -18.36 18.85
N ALA A 228 11.96 -17.07 18.64
CA ALA A 228 12.41 -16.25 17.50
C ALA A 228 11.84 -14.83 17.65
N ALA A 229 12.67 -13.81 17.44
CA ALA A 229 12.24 -12.42 17.58
C ALA A 229 11.12 -12.07 16.56
N PRO A 230 9.96 -11.56 17.00
CA PRO A 230 8.87 -11.18 16.11
C PRO A 230 9.30 -10.11 15.12
N THR A 231 8.98 -10.27 13.83
CA THR A 231 8.99 -9.14 12.90
C THR A 231 7.57 -8.63 12.75
N ALA A 232 7.14 -7.79 13.70
CA ALA A 232 5.90 -7.07 13.54
C ALA A 232 6.05 -6.07 12.38
N VAL A 233 5.37 -6.31 11.26
CA VAL A 233 5.18 -5.29 10.23
C VAL A 233 4.15 -4.31 10.75
N THR A 234 4.57 -3.42 11.65
CA THR A 234 3.70 -2.37 12.19
C THR A 234 3.41 -1.33 11.12
N VAL A 235 2.30 -1.46 10.40
CA VAL A 235 1.76 -0.44 9.48
C VAL A 235 1.40 0.88 10.23
N ALA A 236 1.33 0.84 11.56
CA ALA A 236 1.04 1.97 12.43
C ALA A 236 2.28 2.73 13.01
N ALA A 237 3.51 2.17 12.95
CA ALA A 237 4.65 2.78 13.65
C ALA A 237 5.23 4.03 12.95
N ALA A 238 5.03 4.16 11.64
CA ALA A 238 5.49 5.32 10.89
C ALA A 238 4.72 6.61 11.23
N GLU A 239 3.43 6.49 11.57
CA GLU A 239 2.60 7.65 11.92
C GLU A 239 2.85 8.14 13.34
N LYS A 240 3.04 7.25 14.32
CA LYS A 240 3.37 7.67 15.70
C LYS A 240 4.72 8.38 15.76
N LYS A 241 5.72 7.92 14.99
CA LYS A 241 7.05 8.56 14.91
C LYS A 241 7.01 9.89 14.14
N LYS A 242 6.20 10.01 13.07
CA LYS A 242 5.94 11.29 12.38
C LYS A 242 5.17 12.27 13.27
N MET A 243 4.17 11.80 14.01
CA MET A 243 3.35 12.63 14.89
C MET A 243 4.14 13.11 16.12
N MET A 244 4.99 12.27 16.70
CA MET A 244 5.93 12.68 17.77
C MET A 244 6.99 13.67 17.26
N LYS A 245 7.55 13.47 16.06
CA LYS A 245 8.47 14.45 15.44
C LYS A 245 7.78 15.79 15.17
N LYS A 246 6.54 15.77 14.69
CA LYS A 246 5.73 17.00 14.44
C LYS A 246 5.40 17.73 15.75
N LYS A 247 5.05 17.01 16.82
CA LYS A 247 4.84 17.57 18.16
C LYS A 247 6.12 18.17 18.76
N LYS A 248 7.28 17.49 18.59
CA LYS A 248 8.58 17.99 19.07
C LYS A 248 9.01 19.27 18.34
N LYS A 249 8.87 19.30 17.00
CA LYS A 249 9.19 20.49 16.18
C LYS A 249 8.29 21.68 16.54
N LYS A 250 6.99 21.46 16.73
CA LYS A 250 6.05 22.53 17.15
C LYS A 250 6.42 23.10 18.52
N LYS A 251 6.80 22.25 19.49
CA LYS A 251 7.21 22.68 20.83
C LYS A 251 8.54 23.44 20.84
N GLU A 252 9.49 23.06 19.97
CA GLU A 252 10.74 23.81 19.78
C GLU A 252 10.49 25.19 19.16
N GLU A 253 9.66 25.29 18.12
CA GLU A 253 9.30 26.57 17.49
C GLU A 253 8.57 27.52 18.47
N GLU A 254 7.71 26.98 19.34
CA GLU A 254 6.98 27.75 20.35
C GLU A 254 7.91 28.26 21.47
N ASN A 255 8.87 27.43 21.90
CA ASN A 255 9.92 27.85 22.84
C ASN A 255 10.87 28.90 22.24
N THR A 256 11.20 28.82 20.95
CA THR A 256 12.03 29.84 20.29
C THR A 256 11.30 31.18 20.16
N LYS A 257 9.98 31.16 19.90
CA LYS A 257 9.16 32.37 19.85
C LYS A 257 9.04 33.04 21.22
N MET A 258 8.82 32.28 22.30
CA MET A 258 8.77 32.85 23.66
C MET A 258 10.09 33.51 24.08
N LYS A 259 11.23 32.85 23.86
CA LYS A 259 12.55 33.45 24.17
C LYS A 259 12.83 34.73 23.38
N LYS A 260 12.36 34.81 22.13
CA LYS A 260 12.52 36.01 21.30
C LYS A 260 11.66 37.18 21.81
N ASN A 261 10.45 36.89 22.30
CA ASN A 261 9.59 37.90 22.93
C ASN A 261 10.15 38.38 24.28
N GLU A 262 10.69 37.48 25.12
CA GLU A 262 11.35 37.88 26.39
C GLU A 262 12.59 38.75 26.15
N THR A 263 13.33 38.50 25.07
CA THR A 263 14.50 39.32 24.69
C THR A 263 14.06 40.71 24.22
N LEU A 264 12.97 40.81 23.45
CA LEU A 264 12.40 42.09 22.99
C LEU A 264 11.81 42.91 24.15
N GLU A 265 11.16 42.27 25.13
CA GLU A 265 10.65 42.96 26.32
C GLU A 265 11.78 43.45 27.26
N GLY A 266 12.89 42.69 27.36
CA GLY A 266 14.09 43.12 28.07
C GLY A 266 14.78 44.33 27.43
N GLU A 267 14.84 44.38 26.09
CA GLU A 267 15.40 45.53 25.36
C GLU A 267 14.51 46.78 25.42
N LEU A 268 13.19 46.62 25.48
CA LEU A 268 12.24 47.74 25.64
C LEU A 268 12.27 48.35 27.05
N LYS A 269 12.48 47.55 28.10
CA LYS A 269 12.68 48.06 29.47
C LYS A 269 13.99 48.84 29.62
N ASN A 270 15.09 48.38 29.00
CA ASN A 270 16.38 49.08 29.06
C ASN A 270 16.42 50.41 28.29
N LYS A 271 15.50 50.65 27.36
CA LYS A 271 15.37 51.96 26.69
C LYS A 271 14.53 52.97 27.46
N HIS A 272 13.74 52.53 28.44
CA HIS A 272 12.91 53.44 29.23
C HIS A 272 13.65 54.05 30.43
N ASP A 273 14.75 53.45 30.88
CA ASP A 273 15.59 53.95 31.99
C ASP A 273 16.66 54.98 31.59
N LYS A 274 16.72 55.41 30.33
CA LYS A 274 17.69 56.42 29.84
C LYS A 274 17.09 57.71 29.28
N GLY A 275 15.80 57.97 29.53
CA GLY A 275 15.12 59.17 29.05
C GLY A 275 14.33 59.87 30.14
N GLY A 276 15.02 60.55 31.08
CA GLY A 276 14.34 61.37 32.08
C GLY A 276 15.27 62.19 32.95
N GLY A 277 15.29 63.51 32.71
CA GLY A 277 15.90 64.54 33.57
C GLY A 277 17.10 65.24 32.91
N GLY A 278 17.10 66.54 32.65
CA GLY A 278 16.17 67.60 32.99
C GLY A 278 16.66 68.93 32.40
N GLU A 279 15.72 69.84 32.22
CA GLU A 279 15.88 71.22 31.75
C GLU A 279 16.66 72.12 32.72
N GLY A 280 17.23 73.21 32.20
CA GLY A 280 16.83 74.55 32.68
C GLY A 280 17.86 75.42 33.43
N GLY A 281 18.13 76.60 32.85
CA GLY A 281 18.51 77.87 33.52
C GLY A 281 19.98 78.00 33.93
N GLY A 282 20.74 79.06 33.66
CA GLY A 282 20.41 80.47 33.44
C GLY A 282 21.12 81.31 34.52
N GLY A 283 21.93 82.30 34.13
CA GLY A 283 22.33 83.40 35.03
C GLY A 283 23.82 83.78 35.06
N GLY A 284 24.12 84.91 34.40
CA GLY A 284 24.92 86.07 34.87
C GLY A 284 26.22 85.90 35.66
N GLY A 285 27.26 86.57 35.16
CA GLY A 285 28.53 86.86 35.82
C GLY A 285 29.59 87.30 34.83
#